data_AF-X1UTV7-F1
#
_entry.id   AF-X1UTV7-F1
#
_cell.length_a   1.000
_cell.length_b   1.000
_cell.length_c   1.000
_cell.angle_alpha   90.00
_cell.angle_beta   90.00
_cell.angle_gamma   90.00
#
_symmetry.space_group_name_H-M   'P 1'
#
loop_
_entity.id
_entity.type
_entity.pdbx_description
1 polymer ?
#
loop_
_entity_poly.entity_id
_entity_poly.type
_entity_poly.pdbx_seq_one_letter_code
_entity_poly.pdbx_strand_id
1 'polypeptide(L)'
;DVQPAGFDIVVLTEGIPQVVRSLPLPPESPLKGKISVIKEELDRTITFYNSSHMDKPIEAAVPLLVSGELAEQQDVWKLLTGRLERPTQALPSPMETPEGFPPSQYMTNIGLALKQVLVSKKEAVAYLLVNFNALPEVYIPKPRPISEVLFVPVIIAGIALVTLGVFANITALEHTPYLRAELANINQMTISKHVQAKDVIALSKQVSSLEATAAAFATTLDNFTSGRDEINDDLGQINSFLPGAREDRLLSVTHSGDTLTVKGLFSDEDA
;
A
#
# COMPACT_ATOMS: atom_id res chain seq x y z
N ASP A 1 -36.32 40.45 23.58
CA ASP A 1 -36.42 40.11 22.15
C ASP A 1 -37.67 40.78 21.59
N VAL A 2 -37.57 41.57 20.53
CA VAL A 2 -38.73 42.27 19.95
C VAL A 2 -39.00 41.74 18.54
N GLN A 3 -40.20 41.22 18.34
CA GLN A 3 -40.68 40.66 17.08
C GLN A 3 -41.90 41.46 16.58
N PRO A 4 -42.31 41.28 15.31
CA PRO A 4 -43.39 42.10 14.73
C PRO A 4 -44.71 42.05 15.51
N ALA A 5 -45.06 40.86 16.04
CA ALA A 5 -46.34 40.58 16.70
C ALA A 5 -46.23 40.45 18.24
N GLY A 6 -45.04 40.61 18.81
CA GLY A 6 -44.85 40.41 20.25
C GLY A 6 -43.41 40.65 20.70
N PHE A 7 -43.19 40.59 22.00
CA PHE A 7 -41.87 40.73 22.59
C PHE A 7 -41.72 39.91 23.85
N ASP A 8 -40.48 39.53 24.12
CA ASP A 8 -40.07 38.79 25.30
C ASP A 8 -39.12 39.63 26.15
N ILE A 9 -39.37 39.67 27.46
CA ILE A 9 -38.46 40.19 28.47
C ILE A 9 -37.93 39.00 29.27
N VAL A 10 -36.62 38.87 29.32
CA VAL A 10 -35.93 37.81 30.08
C VAL A 10 -34.98 38.44 31.07
N VAL A 11 -35.10 38.08 32.34
CA VAL A 11 -34.09 38.37 33.37
C VAL A 11 -33.23 37.14 33.55
N LEU A 12 -31.95 37.26 33.17
CA LEU A 12 -30.97 36.21 33.26
C LEU A 12 -30.04 36.45 34.45
N THR A 13 -29.96 35.48 35.36
CA THR A 13 -29.08 35.52 36.52
C THR A 13 -28.20 34.28 36.49
N GLU A 14 -26.88 34.47 36.45
CA GLU A 14 -25.89 33.37 36.46
C GLU A 14 -26.14 32.32 35.36
N GLY A 15 -26.60 32.79 34.19
CA GLY A 15 -26.88 31.93 33.02
C GLY A 15 -28.22 31.20 33.08
N ILE A 16 -29.04 31.43 34.11
CA ILE A 16 -30.36 30.82 34.28
C ILE A 16 -31.45 31.88 34.12
N PRO A 17 -32.47 31.66 33.27
CA PRO A 17 -33.61 32.57 33.18
C PRO A 17 -34.46 32.45 34.44
N GLN A 18 -34.56 33.54 35.21
CA GLN A 18 -35.37 33.58 36.44
C GLN A 18 -36.75 34.20 36.21
N VAL A 19 -36.85 35.15 35.28
CA VAL A 19 -38.12 35.75 34.86
C VAL A 19 -38.18 35.76 33.35
N VAL A 20 -39.26 35.22 32.81
CA VAL A 20 -39.57 35.26 31.38
C VAL A 20 -40.99 35.76 31.24
N ARG A 21 -41.18 36.83 30.46
CA ARG A 21 -42.52 37.36 30.14
C ARG A 21 -42.62 37.58 28.64
N SER A 22 -43.65 37.00 28.04
CA SER A 22 -43.99 37.14 26.62
C SER A 22 -45.28 37.92 26.50
N LEU A 23 -45.26 38.99 25.72
CA LEU A 23 -46.42 39.89 25.55
C LEU A 23 -46.70 40.13 24.07
N PRO A 24 -47.98 40.14 23.65
CA PRO A 24 -48.35 40.46 22.28
C PRO A 24 -48.16 41.96 22.01
N LEU A 25 -47.85 42.29 20.76
CA LEU A 25 -47.85 43.66 20.25
C LEU A 25 -48.86 43.80 19.12
N PRO A 26 -49.55 44.95 19.00
CA PRO A 26 -50.44 45.20 17.87
C PRO A 26 -49.64 45.17 16.56
N PRO A 27 -50.00 44.32 15.57
CA PRO A 27 -49.18 44.13 14.37
C PRO A 27 -49.01 45.42 13.56
N GLU A 28 -50.02 46.30 13.54
CA GLU A 28 -50.06 47.50 12.69
C GLU A 28 -49.45 48.76 13.32
N SER A 29 -48.95 48.69 14.56
CA SER A 29 -48.34 49.86 15.20
C SER A 29 -46.86 50.03 14.79
N PRO A 30 -46.42 51.24 14.42
CA PRO A 30 -45.00 51.49 14.17
C PRO A 30 -44.19 51.23 15.45
N LEU A 31 -42.93 50.78 15.31
CA LEU A 31 -42.08 50.39 16.45
C LEU A 31 -42.06 51.47 17.53
N LYS A 32 -41.89 52.74 17.15
CA LYS A 32 -41.90 53.89 18.07
C LYS A 32 -43.16 53.97 18.95
N GLY A 33 -44.33 53.58 18.44
CA GLY A 33 -45.57 53.52 19.23
C GLY A 33 -45.61 52.32 20.19
N LYS A 34 -44.97 51.21 19.82
CA LYS A 34 -44.85 50.00 20.65
C LYS A 34 -43.90 50.20 21.85
N ILE A 35 -42.97 51.15 21.77
CA ILE A 35 -41.94 51.38 22.80
C ILE A 35 -42.50 51.75 24.16
N SER A 36 -43.57 52.55 24.21
CA SER A 36 -44.19 52.91 25.49
C SER A 36 -44.67 51.67 26.24
N VAL A 37 -45.27 50.71 25.52
CA VAL A 37 -45.73 49.43 26.07
C VAL A 37 -44.54 48.56 26.52
N ILE A 38 -43.51 48.46 25.67
CA ILE A 38 -42.30 47.69 25.99
C ILE A 38 -41.62 48.25 27.25
N LYS A 39 -41.52 49.57 27.37
CA LYS A 39 -40.95 50.26 28.52
C LYS A 39 -41.75 50.01 29.79
N GLU A 40 -43.08 50.17 29.73
CA GLU A 40 -43.95 49.92 30.89
C GLU A 40 -43.80 48.48 31.39
N GLU A 41 -43.81 47.50 30.48
CA GLU A 41 -43.65 46.09 30.84
C GLU A 41 -42.22 45.77 31.31
N LEU A 42 -41.20 46.46 30.80
CA LEU A 42 -39.83 46.37 31.31
C LEU A 42 -39.75 46.87 32.76
N ASP A 43 -40.28 48.06 33.04
CA ASP A 43 -40.30 48.63 34.38
C ASP A 43 -41.07 47.74 35.37
N ARG A 44 -42.21 47.18 34.94
CA ARG A 44 -42.99 46.21 35.73
C ARG A 44 -42.21 44.92 35.99
N THR A 45 -41.48 44.43 34.98
CA THR A 45 -40.67 43.20 35.10
C THR A 45 -39.50 43.40 36.06
N ILE A 46 -38.79 44.53 35.98
CA ILE A 46 -37.72 44.89 36.91
C ILE A 46 -38.27 45.02 38.33
N THR A 47 -39.40 45.70 38.49
CA THR A 47 -40.07 45.86 39.80
C THR A 47 -40.43 44.51 40.40
N PHE A 48 -41.02 43.61 39.61
CA PHE A 48 -41.38 42.26 40.04
C PHE A 48 -40.16 41.40 40.44
N TYR A 49 -39.07 41.47 39.68
CA TYR A 49 -37.84 40.78 40.05
C TYR A 49 -37.28 41.31 41.36
N ASN A 50 -37.14 42.64 41.48
CA ASN A 50 -36.54 43.30 42.63
C ASN A 50 -37.37 43.11 43.92
N SER A 51 -38.70 43.03 43.82
CA SER A 51 -39.54 42.75 44.99
C SER A 51 -39.35 41.34 45.55
N SER A 52 -38.91 40.40 44.70
CA SER A 52 -38.65 39.01 45.09
C SER A 52 -37.17 38.76 45.45
N HIS A 53 -36.27 39.67 45.09
CA HIS A 53 -34.82 39.60 45.29
C HIS A 53 -34.31 40.89 45.94
N MET A 54 -34.81 41.19 47.14
CA MET A 54 -34.48 42.44 47.85
C MET A 54 -33.01 42.54 48.26
N ASP A 55 -32.33 41.40 48.41
CA ASP A 55 -30.91 41.26 48.73
C ASP A 55 -30.01 41.48 47.51
N LYS A 56 -30.48 41.17 46.30
CA LYS A 56 -29.72 41.29 45.05
C LYS A 56 -30.60 41.85 43.91
N PRO A 57 -31.04 43.13 44.02
CA PRO A 57 -31.86 43.75 42.99
C PRO A 57 -31.06 44.03 41.70
N ILE A 58 -31.76 44.22 40.58
CA ILE A 58 -31.16 44.62 39.31
C ILE A 58 -30.73 46.09 39.39
N GLU A 59 -29.46 46.30 39.69
CA GLU A 59 -28.81 47.62 39.75
C GLU A 59 -28.90 48.36 38.42
N ALA A 60 -28.89 49.70 38.46
CA ALA A 60 -28.95 50.56 37.27
C ALA A 60 -27.78 50.34 36.29
N ALA A 61 -26.64 49.86 36.78
CA ALA A 61 -25.45 49.59 35.97
C ALA A 61 -25.58 48.31 35.11
N VAL A 62 -26.53 47.42 35.41
CA VAL A 62 -26.73 46.19 34.64
C VAL A 62 -27.22 46.53 33.23
N PRO A 63 -26.54 46.05 32.17
CA PRO A 63 -26.88 46.41 30.80
C PRO A 63 -28.21 45.77 30.35
N LEU A 64 -29.01 46.54 29.62
CA LEU A 64 -30.16 46.05 28.87
C LEU A 64 -29.68 45.54 27.51
N LEU A 65 -29.82 44.24 27.29
CA LEU A 65 -29.46 43.59 26.02
C LEU A 65 -30.71 43.50 25.13
N VAL A 66 -30.59 44.00 23.90
CA VAL A 66 -31.69 44.08 22.94
C VAL A 66 -31.47 43.14 21.76
N SER A 67 -32.53 42.43 21.36
CA SER A 67 -32.56 41.47 20.25
C SER A 67 -33.82 41.69 19.41
N GLY A 68 -33.84 41.15 18.20
CA GLY A 68 -34.93 41.29 17.24
C GLY A 68 -34.91 42.62 16.49
N GLU A 69 -36.07 43.09 16.04
CA GLU A 69 -36.24 44.31 15.24
C GLU A 69 -35.69 45.56 15.95
N LEU A 70 -35.79 45.59 17.28
CA LEU A 70 -35.33 46.72 18.09
C LEU A 70 -33.80 46.83 18.11
N ALA A 71 -33.06 45.75 17.84
CA ALA A 71 -31.59 45.78 17.85
C ALA A 71 -31.00 46.64 16.71
N GLU A 72 -31.76 46.87 15.63
CA GLU A 72 -31.33 47.67 14.48
C GLU A 72 -31.67 49.17 14.65
N GLN A 73 -32.58 49.51 15.56
CA GLN A 73 -33.07 50.88 15.77
C GLN A 73 -32.48 51.52 17.04
N GLN A 74 -31.19 51.84 17.00
CA GLN A 74 -30.45 52.40 18.14
C GLN A 74 -30.97 53.78 18.59
N ASP A 75 -31.55 54.56 17.67
CA ASP A 75 -32.15 55.85 17.95
C ASP A 75 -33.31 55.75 18.96
N VAL A 76 -33.96 54.59 19.01
CA VAL A 76 -35.11 54.31 19.85
C VAL A 76 -34.71 53.80 21.24
N TRP A 77 -33.48 53.32 21.43
CA TRP A 77 -33.02 52.75 22.70
C TRP A 77 -33.10 53.73 23.86
N LYS A 78 -32.83 55.02 23.61
CA LYS A 78 -32.95 56.09 24.60
C LYS A 78 -34.36 56.24 25.17
N LEU A 79 -35.39 55.82 24.43
CA LEU A 79 -36.77 55.89 24.88
C LEU A 79 -37.12 54.74 25.85
N LEU A 80 -36.41 53.61 25.79
CA LEU A 80 -36.59 52.45 26.66
C LEU A 80 -36.03 52.71 28.06
N THR A 81 -34.85 53.32 28.13
CA THR A 81 -34.23 53.71 29.38
C THR A 81 -34.88 54.99 29.89
N GLY A 82 -35.79 54.86 30.86
CA GLY A 82 -36.51 55.97 31.47
C GLY A 82 -35.61 56.85 32.36
N ARG A 83 -35.98 56.99 33.63
CA ARG A 83 -35.23 57.84 34.60
C ARG A 83 -33.90 57.22 35.05
N LEU A 84 -33.74 55.92 34.89
CA LEU A 84 -32.48 55.22 35.10
C LEU A 84 -31.83 55.04 33.73
N GLU A 85 -30.74 55.77 33.47
CA GLU A 85 -29.89 55.60 32.29
C GLU A 85 -29.12 54.29 32.40
N ARG A 86 -29.79 53.17 32.12
CA ARG A 86 -29.16 51.85 32.05
C ARG A 86 -28.35 51.75 30.75
N PRO A 87 -27.15 51.16 30.75
CA PRO A 87 -26.43 50.88 29.51
C PRO A 87 -27.31 50.00 28.60
N THR A 88 -27.57 50.40 27.37
CA THR A 88 -28.35 49.60 26.41
C THR A 88 -27.46 49.24 25.23
N GLN A 89 -27.44 47.97 24.88
CA GLN A 89 -26.65 47.47 23.74
C GLN A 89 -27.39 46.35 23.03
N ALA A 90 -27.03 46.11 21.76
CA ALA A 90 -27.48 44.93 21.06
C ALA A 90 -26.89 43.68 21.74
N LEU A 91 -27.68 42.61 21.78
CA LEU A 91 -27.25 41.31 22.26
C LEU A 91 -26.18 40.78 21.28
N PRO A 92 -24.92 40.59 21.72
CA PRO A 92 -23.87 40.12 20.83
C PRO A 92 -24.16 38.71 20.31
N SER A 93 -23.82 38.48 19.04
CA SER A 93 -23.90 37.14 18.46
C SER A 93 -22.89 36.21 19.12
N PRO A 94 -23.28 34.99 19.54
CA PRO A 94 -22.36 34.00 20.10
C PRO A 94 -21.50 33.31 19.03
N MET A 95 -21.68 33.63 17.76
CA MET A 95 -20.94 33.05 16.63
C MET A 95 -20.61 34.10 15.58
N GLU A 96 -19.53 33.85 14.83
CA GLU A 96 -19.20 34.65 13.64
C GLU A 96 -20.31 34.50 12.59
N THR A 97 -20.78 35.63 12.09
CA THR A 97 -21.83 35.66 11.07
C THR A 97 -21.31 36.27 9.79
N PRO A 98 -21.75 35.77 8.61
CA PRO A 98 -21.43 36.38 7.33
C PRO A 98 -21.86 37.85 7.27
N GLU A 99 -21.18 38.63 6.45
CA GLU A 99 -21.55 40.03 6.20
C GLU A 99 -22.99 40.12 5.66
N GLY A 100 -23.78 41.06 6.21
CA GLY A 100 -25.18 41.26 5.84
C GLY A 100 -26.19 40.30 6.48
N PHE A 101 -25.75 39.29 7.25
CA PHE A 101 -26.66 38.48 8.04
C PHE A 101 -27.10 39.25 9.30
N PRO A 102 -28.40 39.31 9.66
CA PRO A 102 -28.87 40.01 10.85
C PRO A 102 -28.98 39.05 12.07
N PRO A 103 -27.91 38.80 12.84
CA PRO A 103 -27.92 37.81 13.93
C PRO A 103 -28.98 38.11 14.99
N SER A 104 -29.22 39.38 15.28
CA SER A 104 -30.16 39.83 16.30
C SER A 104 -31.60 39.37 16.01
N GLN A 105 -32.00 39.24 14.74
CA GLN A 105 -33.34 38.76 14.39
C GLN A 105 -33.48 37.23 14.49
N TYR A 106 -32.36 36.51 14.48
CA TYR A 106 -32.30 35.05 14.46
C TYR A 106 -31.70 34.45 15.74
N MET A 107 -31.61 35.22 16.83
CA MET A 107 -30.95 34.81 18.06
C MET A 107 -31.52 33.50 18.63
N THR A 108 -32.84 33.31 18.57
CA THR A 108 -33.50 32.06 18.97
C THR A 108 -33.05 30.88 18.12
N ASN A 109 -32.95 31.06 16.81
CA ASN A 109 -32.50 30.01 15.89
C ASN A 109 -31.02 29.68 16.11
N ILE A 110 -30.19 30.71 16.35
CA ILE A 110 -28.77 30.55 16.72
C ILE A 110 -28.67 29.74 18.02
N GLY A 111 -29.45 30.07 19.05
CA GLY A 111 -29.49 29.33 20.30
C GLY A 111 -29.89 27.86 20.11
N LEU A 112 -30.88 27.58 19.26
CA LEU A 112 -31.30 26.21 18.91
C LEU A 112 -30.22 25.44 18.15
N ALA A 113 -29.50 26.09 17.22
CA ALA A 113 -28.39 25.47 16.50
C ALA A 113 -27.22 25.16 17.44
N LEU A 114 -26.88 26.11 18.33
CA LEU A 114 -25.84 25.93 19.34
C LEU A 114 -26.17 24.78 20.28
N LYS A 115 -27.44 24.56 20.65
CA LYS A 115 -27.84 23.41 21.46
C LYS A 115 -27.36 22.08 20.87
N GLN A 116 -27.45 21.90 19.54
CA GLN A 116 -26.99 20.66 18.89
C GLN A 116 -25.45 20.54 18.89
N VAL A 117 -24.76 21.64 18.59
CA VAL A 117 -23.29 21.66 18.52
C VAL A 117 -22.65 21.45 19.90
N LEU A 118 -23.21 22.10 20.92
CA LEU A 118 -22.72 22.01 22.30
C LEU A 118 -22.95 20.63 22.91
N VAL A 119 -24.03 19.92 22.52
CA VAL A 119 -24.26 18.51 22.92
C VAL A 119 -23.24 17.56 22.28
N SER A 120 -22.77 17.86 21.06
CA SER A 120 -21.77 17.04 20.36
C SER A 120 -20.33 17.25 20.87
N LYS A 121 -20.02 18.46 21.35
CA LYS A 121 -18.68 18.80 21.87
C LYS A 121 -18.64 18.70 23.39
N LYS A 122 -17.95 17.66 23.90
CA LYS A 122 -17.80 17.36 25.34
C LYS A 122 -17.23 18.52 26.18
N GLU A 123 -16.44 19.42 25.57
CA GLU A 123 -15.86 20.60 26.22
C GLU A 123 -16.82 21.80 26.29
N ALA A 124 -17.89 21.81 25.49
CA ALA A 124 -18.79 22.95 25.33
C ALA A 124 -20.06 22.84 26.21
N VAL A 125 -20.15 21.77 27.00
CA VAL A 125 -21.23 21.50 27.97
C VAL A 125 -21.33 22.60 29.04
N ALA A 126 -20.25 23.36 29.29
CA ALA A 126 -20.23 24.48 30.24
C ALA A 126 -21.22 25.61 29.90
N TYR A 127 -21.60 25.78 28.64
CA TYR A 127 -22.53 26.82 28.19
C TYR A 127 -24.00 26.42 28.28
N LEU A 128 -24.29 25.15 28.58
CA LEU A 128 -25.65 24.59 28.53
C LEU A 128 -26.02 24.01 29.90
N LEU A 129 -26.10 24.89 30.91
CA LEU A 129 -26.49 24.54 32.27
C LEU A 129 -27.84 23.79 32.33
N VAL A 130 -28.75 24.11 31.42
CA VAL A 130 -30.09 23.52 31.35
C VAL A 130 -30.33 22.95 29.95
N ASN A 131 -30.33 21.61 29.83
CA ASN A 131 -30.72 20.91 28.60
C ASN A 131 -32.14 20.33 28.73
N PHE A 132 -33.14 21.08 28.24
CA PHE A 132 -34.52 20.62 28.22
C PHE A 132 -34.91 20.10 26.85
N ASN A 133 -35.34 18.83 26.75
CA ASN A 133 -35.98 18.28 25.56
C ASN A 133 -37.43 17.94 25.87
N ALA A 134 -38.37 18.67 25.25
CA ALA A 134 -39.80 18.47 25.45
C ALA A 134 -40.37 17.31 24.61
N LEU A 135 -39.57 16.70 23.72
CA LEU A 135 -40.04 15.60 22.89
C LEU A 135 -40.23 14.34 23.74
N PRO A 136 -41.42 13.70 23.68
CA PRO A 136 -41.60 12.38 24.26
C PRO A 136 -40.57 11.41 23.71
N GLU A 137 -40.07 10.51 24.55
CA GLU A 137 -39.01 9.56 24.21
C GLU A 137 -39.35 8.71 22.97
N VAL A 138 -40.64 8.42 22.76
CA VAL A 138 -41.16 7.69 21.59
C VAL A 138 -40.83 8.39 20.26
N TYR A 139 -40.74 9.72 20.26
CA TYR A 139 -40.42 10.52 19.07
C TYR A 139 -38.93 10.87 18.96
N ILE A 140 -38.12 10.51 19.95
CA ILE A 140 -36.66 10.71 19.87
C ILE A 140 -36.10 9.64 18.92
N PRO A 141 -35.47 10.03 17.80
CA PRO A 141 -34.85 9.08 16.90
C PRO A 141 -33.78 8.30 17.67
N LYS A 142 -33.94 6.98 17.77
CA LYS A 142 -32.91 6.13 18.39
C LYS A 142 -31.64 6.25 17.56
N PRO A 143 -30.51 6.68 18.13
CA PRO A 143 -29.25 6.74 17.40
C PRO A 143 -28.90 5.33 16.94
N ARG A 144 -28.79 5.13 15.63
CA ARG A 144 -28.33 3.85 15.09
C ARG A 144 -26.81 3.81 15.18
N PRO A 145 -26.22 2.77 15.79
CA PRO A 145 -24.78 2.67 15.89
C PRO A 145 -24.16 2.62 14.47
N ILE A 146 -23.05 3.33 14.27
CA ILE A 146 -22.37 3.39 12.96
C ILE A 146 -21.96 1.99 12.48
N SER A 147 -21.74 1.05 13.41
CA SER A 147 -21.48 -0.36 13.11
C SER A 147 -22.60 -1.04 12.32
N GLU A 148 -23.88 -0.72 12.58
CA GLU A 148 -25.01 -1.26 11.82
C GLU A 148 -25.05 -0.72 10.38
N VAL A 149 -24.65 0.53 10.18
CA VAL A 149 -24.61 1.16 8.85
C VAL A 149 -23.40 0.66 8.04
N LEU A 150 -22.25 0.45 8.69
CA LEU A 150 -21.01 -0.01 8.04
C LEU A 150 -20.99 -1.51 7.75
N PHE A 151 -21.85 -2.31 8.38
CA PHE A 151 -21.82 -3.78 8.24
C PHE A 151 -21.94 -4.24 6.78
N VAL A 152 -22.96 -3.77 6.06
CA VAL A 152 -23.21 -4.13 4.66
C VAL A 152 -22.08 -3.70 3.72
N PRO A 153 -21.63 -2.42 3.69
CA PRO A 153 -20.55 -2.01 2.80
C PRO A 153 -19.22 -2.72 3.11
N VAL A 154 -18.92 -3.02 4.39
CA VAL A 154 -17.72 -3.77 4.77
C VAL A 154 -17.77 -5.21 4.24
N ILE A 155 -18.92 -5.89 4.29
CA ILE A 155 -19.07 -7.23 3.71
C ILE A 155 -18.84 -7.20 2.20
N ILE A 156 -19.44 -6.22 1.50
CA ILE A 156 -19.28 -6.08 0.05
C ILE A 156 -17.82 -5.86 -0.32
N ALA A 157 -17.12 -4.97 0.39
CA ALA A 157 -15.70 -4.72 0.19
C ALA A 157 -14.86 -5.99 0.47
N GLY A 158 -15.20 -6.74 1.51
CA GLY A 158 -14.53 -8.01 1.84
C GLY A 158 -14.68 -9.04 0.72
N ILE A 159 -15.89 -9.23 0.19
CA ILE A 159 -16.15 -10.15 -0.93
C ILE A 159 -15.34 -9.73 -2.16
N ALA A 160 -15.34 -8.43 -2.49
CA ALA A 160 -14.58 -7.91 -3.64
C ALA A 160 -13.07 -8.13 -3.51
N LEU A 161 -12.51 -8.02 -2.30
CA LEU A 161 -11.10 -8.31 -2.04
C LEU A 161 -10.78 -9.80 -2.20
N VAL A 162 -11.65 -10.69 -1.72
CA VAL A 162 -11.48 -12.13 -1.88
C VAL A 162 -11.53 -12.53 -3.35
N THR A 163 -12.49 -12.03 -4.12
CA THR A 163 -12.58 -12.33 -5.56
C THR A 163 -11.37 -11.80 -6.34
N LEU A 164 -10.89 -10.60 -6.01
CA LEU A 164 -9.67 -10.05 -6.60
C LEU A 164 -8.44 -10.92 -6.29
N GLY A 165 -8.31 -11.38 -5.05
CA GLY A 165 -7.22 -12.27 -4.64
C GLY A 165 -7.23 -13.61 -5.37
N VAL A 166 -8.41 -14.22 -5.54
CA VAL A 166 -8.58 -15.46 -6.32
C VAL A 166 -8.20 -15.22 -7.79
N PHE A 167 -8.67 -14.12 -8.38
CA PHE A 167 -8.34 -13.78 -9.77
C PHE A 167 -6.84 -13.59 -9.97
N ALA A 168 -6.16 -12.86 -9.09
CA ALA A 168 -4.72 -12.67 -9.13
C ALA A 168 -3.93 -13.98 -8.94
N ASN A 169 -4.44 -14.90 -8.13
CA ASN A 169 -3.82 -16.22 -7.93
C ASN A 169 -3.90 -17.09 -9.20
N ILE A 170 -5.07 -17.12 -9.87
CA ILE A 170 -5.26 -17.87 -11.11
C ILE A 170 -4.37 -17.34 -12.23
N THR A 171 -4.28 -16.02 -12.40
CA THR A 171 -3.41 -15.42 -13.43
C THR A 171 -1.92 -15.66 -13.17
N ALA A 172 -1.49 -15.69 -11.90
CA ALA A 172 -0.13 -16.06 -11.53
C ALA A 172 0.18 -17.54 -11.83
N LEU A 173 -0.79 -18.44 -11.64
CA LEU A 173 -0.65 -19.87 -11.95
C LEU A 173 -0.42 -20.10 -13.46
N GLU A 174 -1.06 -19.34 -14.34
CA GLU A 174 -0.88 -19.44 -15.80
C GLU A 174 0.54 -19.12 -16.28
N HIS A 175 1.34 -18.38 -15.50
CA HIS A 175 2.73 -18.03 -15.84
C HIS A 175 3.77 -19.03 -15.30
N THR A 176 3.33 -20.00 -14.49
CA THR A 176 4.18 -21.06 -13.92
C THR A 176 4.63 -22.15 -14.92
N PRO A 177 3.93 -22.49 -16.04
CA PRO A 177 4.38 -23.54 -16.94
C PRO A 177 5.63 -23.16 -17.73
N TYR A 178 5.85 -21.86 -18.00
CA TYR A 178 7.05 -21.36 -18.69
C TYR A 178 8.31 -21.61 -17.86
N LEU A 179 8.27 -21.31 -16.55
CA LEU A 179 9.37 -21.54 -15.62
C LEU A 179 9.69 -23.03 -15.43
N ARG A 180 8.66 -23.90 -15.45
CA ARG A 180 8.86 -25.36 -15.41
C ARG A 180 9.46 -25.91 -16.71
N ALA A 181 9.05 -25.38 -17.86
CA ALA A 181 9.61 -25.76 -19.16
C ALA A 181 11.09 -25.37 -19.28
N GLU A 182 11.46 -24.19 -18.75
CA GLU A 182 12.85 -23.74 -18.72
C GLU A 182 13.71 -24.60 -17.78
N LEU A 183 13.17 -25.01 -16.63
CA LEU A 183 13.85 -25.94 -15.71
C LEU A 183 14.07 -27.33 -16.35
N ALA A 184 13.10 -27.84 -17.13
CA ALA A 184 13.22 -29.11 -17.83
C ALA A 184 14.31 -29.06 -18.92
N ASN A 185 14.40 -27.95 -19.66
CA ASN A 185 15.42 -27.73 -20.68
C ASN A 185 16.83 -27.66 -20.08
N ILE A 186 17.00 -26.92 -18.96
CA ILE A 186 18.29 -26.82 -18.25
C ILE A 186 18.75 -28.18 -17.71
N ASN A 187 17.83 -28.98 -17.16
CA ASN A 187 18.15 -30.34 -16.70
C ASN A 187 18.57 -31.25 -17.86
N GLN A 188 17.89 -31.21 -19.01
CA GLN A 188 18.30 -31.97 -20.19
C GLN A 188 19.69 -31.56 -20.70
N MET A 189 19.98 -30.26 -20.76
CA MET A 189 21.29 -29.77 -21.18
C MET A 189 22.40 -30.25 -20.24
N THR A 190 22.13 -30.30 -18.93
CA THR A 190 23.08 -30.78 -17.93
C THR A 190 23.35 -32.28 -18.07
N ILE A 191 22.31 -33.10 -18.30
CA ILE A 191 22.45 -34.54 -18.55
C ILE A 191 23.28 -34.79 -19.81
N SER A 192 22.98 -34.10 -20.92
CA SER A 192 23.71 -34.25 -22.19
C SER A 192 25.20 -33.90 -22.07
N LYS A 193 25.54 -32.82 -21.35
CA LYS A 193 26.94 -32.47 -21.11
C LYS A 193 27.68 -33.54 -20.30
N HIS A 194 27.01 -34.18 -19.35
CA HIS A 194 27.61 -35.24 -18.54
C HIS A 194 27.83 -36.54 -19.35
N VAL A 195 26.93 -36.86 -20.28
CA VAL A 195 27.09 -37.98 -21.21
C VAL A 195 28.27 -37.74 -22.15
N GLN A 196 28.38 -36.54 -22.75
CA GLN A 196 29.52 -36.19 -23.60
C GLN A 196 30.86 -36.28 -22.85
N ALA A 197 30.92 -35.87 -21.58
CA ALA A 197 32.12 -36.01 -20.77
C ALA A 197 32.52 -37.48 -20.54
N LYS A 198 31.56 -38.39 -20.35
CA LYS A 198 31.82 -39.83 -20.22
C LYS A 198 32.35 -40.43 -21.52
N ASP A 199 31.79 -40.04 -22.67
CA ASP A 199 32.21 -40.56 -23.97
C ASP A 199 33.63 -40.10 -24.33
N VAL A 200 33.99 -38.85 -23.99
CA VAL A 200 35.35 -38.33 -24.17
C VAL A 200 36.38 -39.11 -23.33
N ILE A 201 36.03 -39.47 -22.09
CA ILE A 201 36.90 -40.28 -21.22
C ILE A 201 37.02 -41.72 -21.73
N ALA A 202 35.94 -42.31 -22.24
CA ALA A 202 35.97 -43.64 -22.81
C ALA A 202 36.82 -43.71 -24.09
N LEU A 203 36.71 -42.69 -24.95
CA LEU A 203 37.46 -42.59 -26.19
C LEU A 203 38.96 -42.40 -25.93
N SER A 204 39.34 -41.54 -24.96
CA SER A 204 40.76 -41.35 -24.61
C SER A 204 41.41 -42.65 -24.10
N LYS A 205 40.66 -43.46 -23.35
CA LYS A 205 41.12 -44.78 -22.89
C LYS A 205 41.34 -45.74 -24.06
N GLN A 206 40.44 -45.78 -25.05
CA GLN A 206 40.63 -46.61 -26.25
C GLN A 206 41.86 -46.19 -27.05
N VAL A 207 42.06 -44.88 -27.24
CA VAL A 207 43.25 -44.33 -27.92
C VAL A 207 44.53 -44.80 -27.22
N SER A 208 44.60 -44.72 -25.88
CA SER A 208 45.78 -45.19 -25.13
C SER A 208 46.06 -46.69 -25.30
N SER A 209 45.02 -47.53 -25.39
CA SER A 209 45.17 -48.98 -25.59
C SER A 209 45.63 -49.32 -27.01
N LEU A 210 45.17 -48.54 -28.00
CA LEU A 210 45.55 -48.73 -29.39
C LEU A 210 47.01 -48.31 -29.61
N GLU A 211 47.43 -47.21 -28.98
CA GLU A 211 48.81 -46.73 -29.00
C GLU A 211 49.79 -47.74 -28.37
N ALA A 212 49.40 -48.37 -27.25
CA ALA A 212 50.18 -49.46 -26.64
C ALA A 212 50.30 -50.69 -27.56
N THR A 213 49.23 -51.03 -28.29
CA THR A 213 49.24 -52.16 -29.23
C THR A 213 50.12 -51.86 -30.44
N ALA A 214 50.05 -50.64 -30.97
CA ALA A 214 50.91 -50.19 -32.05
C ALA A 214 52.39 -50.20 -31.66
N ALA A 215 52.72 -49.75 -30.44
CA ALA A 215 54.08 -49.82 -29.91
C ALA A 215 54.60 -51.27 -29.82
N ALA A 216 53.79 -52.20 -29.31
CA ALA A 216 54.17 -53.61 -29.23
C ALA A 216 54.41 -54.25 -30.61
N PHE A 217 53.59 -53.89 -31.60
CA PHE A 217 53.77 -54.37 -32.97
C PHE A 217 55.05 -53.83 -33.60
N ALA A 218 55.35 -52.54 -33.40
CA ALA A 218 56.58 -51.92 -33.86
C ALA A 218 57.83 -52.61 -33.26
N THR A 219 57.83 -52.88 -31.94
CA THR A 219 58.91 -53.64 -31.29
C THR A 219 59.06 -55.04 -31.85
N THR A 220 57.95 -55.72 -32.16
CA THR A 220 57.99 -57.07 -32.74
C THR A 220 58.61 -57.05 -34.13
N LEU A 221 58.25 -56.08 -34.96
CA LEU A 221 58.80 -55.92 -36.31
C LEU A 221 60.31 -55.61 -36.28
N ASP A 222 60.74 -54.78 -35.33
CA ASP A 222 62.15 -54.47 -35.12
C ASP A 222 62.95 -55.72 -34.73
N ASN A 223 62.44 -56.51 -33.77
CA ASN A 223 63.06 -57.78 -33.37
C ASN A 223 63.16 -58.79 -34.52
N PHE A 224 62.14 -58.89 -35.38
CA PHE A 224 62.20 -59.74 -36.57
C PHE A 224 63.27 -59.29 -37.56
N THR A 225 63.44 -57.97 -37.70
CA THR A 225 64.46 -57.40 -38.58
C THR A 225 65.85 -57.71 -38.03
N SER A 226 66.08 -57.49 -36.74
CA SER A 226 67.34 -57.84 -36.07
C SER A 226 67.67 -59.33 -36.18
N GLY A 227 66.71 -60.22 -35.92
CA GLY A 227 66.94 -61.66 -36.00
C GLY A 227 67.21 -62.15 -37.43
N ARG A 228 66.56 -61.54 -38.44
CA ARG A 228 66.88 -61.82 -39.85
C ARG A 228 68.31 -61.41 -40.19
N ASP A 229 68.74 -60.23 -39.72
CA ASP A 229 70.06 -59.71 -39.99
C ASP A 229 71.16 -60.57 -39.31
N GLU A 230 70.89 -61.08 -38.10
CA GLU A 230 71.76 -62.05 -37.39
C GLU A 230 71.89 -63.38 -38.15
N ILE A 231 70.77 -63.99 -38.58
CA ILE A 231 70.80 -65.24 -39.38
C ILE A 231 71.59 -65.06 -40.68
N ASN A 232 71.46 -63.90 -41.32
CA ASN A 232 72.16 -63.61 -42.56
C ASN A 232 73.68 -63.47 -42.34
N ASP A 233 74.10 -62.90 -41.20
CA ASP A 233 75.52 -62.83 -40.82
C ASP A 233 76.11 -64.22 -40.52
N ASP A 234 75.36 -65.06 -39.78
CA ASP A 234 75.75 -66.44 -39.48
C ASP A 234 75.89 -67.29 -40.74
N LEU A 235 74.95 -67.19 -41.68
CA LEU A 235 75.04 -67.86 -42.99
C LEU A 235 76.26 -67.39 -43.78
N GLY A 236 76.60 -66.10 -43.68
CA GLY A 236 77.81 -65.52 -44.24
C GLY A 236 79.08 -66.14 -43.65
N GLN A 237 79.13 -66.33 -42.33
CA GLN A 237 80.25 -67.01 -41.66
C GLN A 237 80.37 -68.47 -42.06
N ILE A 238 79.27 -69.24 -42.10
CA ILE A 238 79.29 -70.66 -42.50
C ILE A 238 79.86 -70.81 -43.91
N ASN A 239 79.49 -69.93 -44.84
CA ASN A 239 80.03 -69.93 -46.19
C ASN A 239 81.55 -69.65 -46.24
N SER A 240 82.12 -69.06 -45.21
CA SER A 240 83.56 -68.73 -45.14
C SER A 240 84.46 -69.89 -44.66
N PHE A 241 83.89 -70.94 -44.04
CA PHE A 241 84.66 -72.04 -43.41
C PHE A 241 84.66 -73.37 -44.19
N LEU A 242 84.03 -73.44 -45.37
CA LEU A 242 84.01 -74.65 -46.21
C LEU A 242 85.37 -74.87 -46.93
N PRO A 243 86.14 -75.93 -46.60
CA PRO A 243 87.46 -76.20 -47.20
C PRO A 243 87.32 -76.91 -48.55
N GLY A 244 87.86 -76.31 -49.62
CA GLY A 244 87.83 -76.84 -50.99
C GLY A 244 87.18 -75.91 -52.03
N ALA A 245 86.52 -74.84 -51.58
CA ALA A 245 85.75 -73.93 -52.42
C ALA A 245 86.60 -72.79 -53.03
N ARG A 246 87.58 -73.13 -53.89
CA ARG A 246 88.33 -72.10 -54.64
C ARG A 246 87.88 -71.90 -56.09
N GLU A 247 87.05 -72.78 -56.67
CA GLU A 247 86.66 -72.61 -58.09
C GLU A 247 85.13 -72.68 -58.35
N ASP A 248 84.33 -73.23 -57.43
CA ASP A 248 82.84 -73.16 -57.50
C ASP A 248 82.26 -72.59 -56.19
N ARG A 249 81.74 -71.34 -56.21
CA ARG A 249 81.17 -70.68 -55.00
C ARG A 249 79.75 -70.17 -55.23
N LEU A 250 78.90 -70.42 -54.24
CA LEU A 250 77.61 -69.76 -54.06
C LEU A 250 77.83 -68.38 -53.40
N LEU A 251 77.43 -67.30 -54.06
CA LEU A 251 77.73 -65.93 -53.65
C LEU A 251 76.60 -65.30 -52.82
N SER A 252 75.35 -65.52 -53.21
CA SER A 252 74.22 -65.02 -52.44
C SER A 252 72.93 -65.77 -52.76
N VAL A 253 72.09 -65.89 -51.72
CA VAL A 253 70.68 -66.25 -51.84
C VAL A 253 69.89 -65.10 -51.24
N THR A 254 68.96 -64.52 -51.99
CA THR A 254 68.11 -63.44 -51.49
C THR A 254 66.65 -63.74 -51.80
N HIS A 255 65.81 -63.58 -50.78
CA HIS A 255 64.37 -63.81 -50.84
C HIS A 255 63.64 -62.48 -50.66
N SER A 256 62.84 -62.07 -51.64
CA SER A 256 62.01 -60.87 -51.58
C SER A 256 60.63 -61.19 -52.14
N GLY A 257 59.61 -61.14 -51.28
CA GLY A 257 58.24 -61.55 -51.62
C GLY A 257 58.19 -63.01 -52.04
N ASP A 258 57.70 -63.28 -53.25
CA ASP A 258 57.57 -64.63 -53.82
C ASP A 258 58.76 -65.04 -54.70
N THR A 259 59.85 -64.23 -54.75
CA THR A 259 61.00 -64.51 -55.62
C THR A 259 62.24 -64.89 -54.82
N LEU A 260 62.80 -66.06 -55.12
CA LEU A 260 64.10 -66.51 -54.62
C LEU A 260 65.16 -66.35 -55.72
N THR A 261 66.20 -65.56 -55.46
CA THR A 261 67.32 -65.36 -56.39
C THR A 261 68.59 -65.98 -55.82
N VAL A 262 69.24 -66.84 -56.60
CA VAL A 262 70.50 -67.50 -56.24
C VAL A 262 71.59 -67.13 -57.27
N LYS A 263 72.77 -66.70 -56.80
CA LYS A 263 73.93 -66.39 -57.65
C LYS A 263 75.13 -67.27 -57.27
N GLY A 264 75.81 -67.85 -58.28
CA GLY A 264 77.05 -68.61 -58.12
C GLY A 264 77.93 -68.59 -59.37
N LEU A 265 79.20 -69.00 -59.22
CA LEU A 265 80.22 -69.12 -60.28
C LEU A 265 80.62 -70.60 -60.43
N PHE A 266 80.77 -71.08 -61.67
CA PHE A 266 81.20 -72.45 -62.03
C PHE A 266 82.23 -72.41 -63.19
N SER A 267 83.23 -73.30 -63.20
CA SER A 267 84.23 -73.46 -64.28
C SER A 267 84.01 -74.74 -65.11
N ASP A 268 84.21 -74.68 -66.41
CA ASP A 268 83.99 -75.77 -67.39
C ASP A 268 85.32 -76.10 -68.10
N GLU A 269 85.88 -77.30 -67.91
CA GLU A 269 87.03 -77.86 -68.64
C GLU A 269 86.66 -79.25 -69.20
N ASP A 270 86.85 -79.41 -70.52
CA ASP A 270 86.76 -80.58 -71.42
C ASP A 270 85.38 -81.15 -71.88
N ALA A 271 85.16 -80.92 -73.19
CA ALA A 271 84.60 -81.77 -74.26
C ALA A 271 83.07 -82.04 -74.36
#